data_AF-A0A3R6RTC1-F1
#
_entry.id   AF-A0A3R6RTC1-F1
#
_cell.length_a   1.000
_cell.length_b   1.000
_cell.length_c   1.000
_cell.angle_alpha   90.00
_cell.angle_beta   90.00
_cell.angle_gamma   90.00
#
_symmetry.space_group_name_H-M   'P 1'
#
loop_
_entity.id
_entity.type
_entity.pdbx_description
1 polymer ?
#
loop_
_entity_poly.entity_id
_entity_poly.type
_entity_poly.pdbx_seq_one_letter_code
_entity_poly.pdbx_strand_id
1 'polypeptide(L)'
;MSVENIIELKGIKKRFEDNFEAVKDFNLQVKKGEFVTFLGPSGCGKTTTLRMIAGFDIPTEGQILLNGKEISQLPPNKRPINTVFQRYALFPHLNIFDNIAFGLKLKTKTVTYQNAAGETLTRQEKLTKEEIREKVSHALQIVDLEGFEKRSIATLSGGQQQRIAIARAIVNEPEILLLDEPLGALDLKMRKEMQLELKAMHKELGITFIYVTHDQEEALTMSDKVVVMSDGKIQQIGTPEEIYNEPNTVFVADFIGESNIYTGHMSGIRKVNFCGAEFECLDDLPTGAKVDVIVRPEDVIMTEPEKGTITGVVQSVIFKGMHYEIIVESGDNEVVIQGTRGAKVGETIGMCLEPDGIHVILADTNQNIYEGELTKNYMVEFAGGEYDCDVTRLYPGSTINAEGVLVDASGDEIQTAGVKVKVKVPVESITMSDDTENGEGICGNIISLIYKGDHYHYIVRTKDEFDFHLHDEYLWNENDYVRLLIPKDSIELSLADEN
;
A
#
# COMPACT_ATOMS: atom_id res chain seq x y z
N MET A 1 18.46 -5.92 -25.62
CA MET A 1 19.44 -6.17 -24.55
C MET A 1 18.64 -6.57 -23.33
N SER A 2 18.85 -7.75 -22.76
CA SER A 2 18.16 -8.16 -21.52
C SER A 2 18.52 -7.15 -20.44
N VAL A 3 17.53 -6.43 -19.92
CA VAL A 3 17.77 -5.48 -18.84
C VAL A 3 18.18 -6.31 -17.61
N GLU A 4 19.41 -6.15 -17.16
CA GLU A 4 19.94 -6.88 -16.01
C GLU A 4 19.38 -6.26 -14.73
N ASN A 5 18.73 -7.08 -13.90
CA ASN A 5 18.24 -6.66 -12.59
C ASN A 5 19.43 -6.40 -11.67
N ILE A 6 19.49 -5.21 -11.07
CA ILE A 6 20.55 -4.85 -10.12
C ILE A 6 20.25 -5.41 -8.73
N ILE A 7 18.99 -5.38 -8.31
CA ILE A 7 18.50 -5.90 -7.03
C ILE A 7 17.36 -6.88 -7.30
N GLU A 8 17.39 -8.02 -6.63
CA GLU A 8 16.28 -8.97 -6.57
C GLU A 8 16.00 -9.34 -5.11
N LEU A 9 14.75 -9.17 -4.67
CA LEU A 9 14.24 -9.67 -3.40
C LEU A 9 13.39 -10.90 -3.70
N LYS A 10 13.73 -12.04 -3.10
CA LYS A 10 13.10 -13.34 -3.35
C LYS A 10 12.55 -13.92 -2.06
N GLY A 11 11.23 -13.96 -1.95
CA GLY A 11 10.50 -14.51 -0.81
C GLY A 11 10.89 -13.89 0.53
N ILE A 12 11.15 -12.58 0.55
CA ILE A 12 11.65 -11.92 1.77
C ILE A 12 10.57 -11.87 2.82
N LYS A 13 10.88 -12.38 4.02
CA LYS A 13 10.04 -12.24 5.20
C LYS A 13 10.81 -11.63 6.35
N LYS A 14 10.12 -10.82 7.16
CA LYS A 14 10.67 -10.27 8.38
C LYS A 14 9.72 -10.45 9.55
N ARG A 15 10.14 -11.26 10.51
CA ARG A 15 9.49 -11.43 11.81
C ARG A 15 10.35 -10.84 12.93
N PHE A 16 9.71 -10.13 13.85
CA PHE A 16 10.34 -9.60 15.06
C PHE A 16 10.21 -10.57 16.24
N GLU A 17 10.86 -10.27 17.36
CA GLU A 17 10.97 -11.18 18.52
C GLU A 17 9.62 -11.52 19.17
N ASP A 18 8.64 -10.62 19.03
CA ASP A 18 7.25 -10.76 19.48
C ASP A 18 6.37 -11.57 18.51
N ASN A 19 6.99 -12.25 17.54
CA ASN A 19 6.33 -12.93 16.41
C ASN A 19 5.58 -12.04 15.43
N PHE A 20 5.67 -10.70 15.55
CA PHE A 20 5.04 -9.81 14.57
C PHE A 20 5.73 -9.91 13.20
N GLU A 21 4.97 -10.21 12.15
CA GLU A 21 5.47 -10.36 10.79
C GLU A 21 5.27 -9.07 9.99
N ALA A 22 6.30 -8.22 9.99
CA ALA A 22 6.27 -6.89 9.38
C ALA A 22 6.42 -6.90 7.85
N VAL A 23 6.97 -7.97 7.27
CA VAL A 23 7.10 -8.15 5.82
C VAL A 23 6.77 -9.60 5.50
N LYS A 24 5.80 -9.81 4.61
CA LYS A 24 5.18 -11.09 4.27
C LYS A 24 5.40 -11.38 2.78
N ASP A 25 6.27 -12.34 2.48
CA ASP A 25 6.58 -12.84 1.13
C ASP A 25 6.86 -11.76 0.06
N PHE A 26 7.82 -10.88 0.35
CA PHE A 26 8.15 -9.75 -0.50
C PHE A 26 9.05 -10.17 -1.68
N ASN A 27 8.52 -10.02 -2.89
CA ASN A 27 9.18 -10.38 -4.14
C ASN A 27 9.28 -9.15 -5.06
N LEU A 28 10.49 -8.73 -5.41
CA LEU A 28 10.71 -7.53 -6.23
C LEU A 28 11.96 -7.66 -7.09
N GLN A 29 11.86 -7.15 -8.32
CA GLN A 29 13.00 -7.01 -9.23
C GLN A 29 13.16 -5.53 -9.59
N VAL A 30 14.38 -5.02 -9.40
CA VAL A 30 14.75 -3.64 -9.70
C VAL A 30 15.79 -3.64 -10.81
N LYS A 31 15.52 -2.89 -11.87
CA LYS A 31 16.43 -2.73 -13.01
C LYS A 31 17.51 -1.71 -12.67
N LYS A 32 18.69 -1.87 -13.26
CA LYS A 32 19.77 -0.88 -13.09
C LYS A 32 19.34 0.50 -13.61
N GLY A 33 19.51 1.53 -12.78
CA GLY A 33 19.17 2.92 -13.12
C GLY A 33 17.67 3.24 -13.04
N GLU A 34 16.88 2.37 -12.43
CA GLU A 34 15.45 2.58 -12.19
C GLU A 34 15.23 3.39 -10.91
N PHE A 35 14.28 4.34 -10.94
CA PHE A 35 13.75 5.00 -9.75
C PHE A 35 12.53 4.21 -9.25
N VAL A 36 12.73 3.43 -8.17
CA VAL A 36 11.68 2.64 -7.54
C VAL A 36 11.21 3.31 -6.25
N THR A 37 9.90 3.50 -6.10
CA THR A 37 9.32 4.02 -4.86
C THR A 37 8.48 2.96 -4.15
N PHE A 38 8.71 2.76 -2.86
CA PHE A 38 7.82 2.04 -1.97
C PHE A 38 6.83 3.04 -1.38
N LEU A 39 5.56 2.78 -1.60
CA LEU A 39 4.45 3.62 -1.21
C LEU A 39 3.44 2.79 -0.40
N GLY A 40 2.82 3.38 0.62
CA GLY A 40 1.84 2.69 1.43
C GLY A 40 1.61 3.36 2.78
N PRO A 41 0.62 2.92 3.57
CA PRO A 41 0.31 3.46 4.88
C PRO A 41 1.46 3.33 5.89
N SER A 42 1.37 4.04 7.01
CA SER A 42 2.31 3.88 8.12
C SER A 42 2.30 2.43 8.63
N GLY A 43 3.47 1.87 8.95
CA GLY A 43 3.57 0.50 9.49
C GLY A 43 3.52 -0.63 8.46
N CYS A 44 3.26 -0.38 7.17
CA CYS A 44 3.14 -1.46 6.17
C CYS A 44 4.45 -2.17 5.75
N GLY A 45 5.58 -1.85 6.39
CA GLY A 45 6.86 -2.54 6.18
C GLY A 45 7.87 -1.88 5.23
N LYS A 46 7.58 -0.70 4.64
CA LYS A 46 8.46 -0.01 3.68
C LYS A 46 9.89 0.22 4.20
N THR A 47 10.00 0.90 5.34
CA THR A 47 11.30 1.20 5.98
C THR A 47 12.01 -0.07 6.43
N THR A 48 11.27 -1.08 6.90
CA THR A 48 11.82 -2.39 7.24
C THR A 48 12.45 -3.07 6.03
N THR A 49 11.76 -3.06 4.88
CA THR A 49 12.30 -3.59 3.61
C THR A 49 13.54 -2.80 3.17
N LEU A 50 13.49 -1.47 3.21
CA LEU A 50 14.63 -0.62 2.87
C LEU A 50 15.86 -0.91 3.75
N ARG A 51 15.66 -1.08 5.06
CA ARG A 51 16.71 -1.40 6.03
C ARG A 51 17.29 -2.80 5.82
N MET A 52 16.47 -3.76 5.37
CA MET A 52 16.95 -5.08 4.95
C MET A 52 17.85 -5.00 3.71
N ILE A 53 17.50 -4.16 2.72
CA ILE A 53 18.35 -3.91 1.53
C ILE A 53 19.66 -3.21 1.94
N ALA A 54 19.60 -2.27 2.88
CA ALA A 54 20.78 -1.58 3.42
C ALA A 54 21.65 -2.48 4.34
N GLY A 55 21.09 -3.58 4.85
CA GLY A 55 21.76 -4.50 5.78
C GLY A 55 21.72 -4.07 7.25
N PHE A 56 20.89 -3.09 7.60
CA PHE A 56 20.66 -2.71 8.99
C PHE A 56 19.77 -3.73 9.70
N ASP A 57 18.91 -4.41 8.95
CA ASP A 57 18.11 -5.54 9.42
C ASP A 57 18.42 -6.77 8.56
N ILE A 58 18.35 -7.96 9.18
CA ILE A 58 18.53 -9.24 8.48
C ILE A 58 17.13 -9.85 8.24
N PRO A 59 16.82 -10.30 7.00
CA PRO A 59 15.58 -11.00 6.73
C PRO A 59 15.49 -12.29 7.54
N THR A 60 14.30 -12.63 8.01
CA THR A 60 14.04 -13.89 8.72
C THR A 60 14.07 -15.06 7.73
N GLU A 61 13.48 -14.86 6.55
CA GLU A 61 13.49 -15.81 5.42
C GLU A 61 13.69 -15.06 4.10
N GLY A 62 14.07 -15.80 3.06
CA GLY A 62 14.27 -15.27 1.70
C GLY A 62 15.69 -14.78 1.44
N GLN A 63 15.89 -14.23 0.24
CA GLN A 63 17.21 -13.83 -0.25
C GLN A 63 17.19 -12.45 -0.91
N ILE A 64 18.24 -11.67 -0.66
CA ILE A 64 18.51 -10.40 -1.35
C ILE A 64 19.72 -10.61 -2.24
N LEU A 65 19.52 -10.45 -3.55
CA LEU A 65 20.59 -10.54 -4.55
C LEU A 65 20.92 -9.15 -5.05
N LEU A 66 22.22 -8.85 -5.16
CA LEU A 66 22.77 -7.66 -5.81
C LEU A 66 23.67 -8.11 -6.96
N ASN A 67 23.35 -7.70 -8.19
CA ASN A 67 24.05 -8.15 -9.41
C ASN A 67 24.17 -9.69 -9.44
N GLY A 68 23.08 -10.39 -9.11
CA GLY A 68 23.00 -11.85 -9.00
C GLY A 68 23.75 -12.48 -7.81
N LYS A 69 24.43 -11.71 -6.96
CA LYS A 69 25.15 -12.22 -5.78
C LYS A 69 24.35 -12.01 -4.51
N GLU A 70 24.26 -13.04 -3.68
CA GLU A 70 23.54 -12.94 -2.41
C GLU A 70 24.26 -12.00 -1.42
N ILE A 71 23.49 -11.05 -0.87
CA ILE A 71 23.97 -10.06 0.11
C ILE A 71 23.18 -10.09 1.42
N SER A 72 22.21 -10.99 1.58
CA SER A 72 21.26 -11.06 2.71
C SER A 72 21.93 -10.93 4.08
N GLN A 73 23.09 -11.57 4.26
CA GLN A 73 23.85 -11.64 5.52
C GLN A 73 25.01 -10.63 5.60
N LEU A 74 25.22 -9.81 4.56
CA LEU A 74 26.29 -8.82 4.57
C LEU A 74 25.91 -7.62 5.46
N PRO A 75 26.80 -7.16 6.34
CA PRO A 75 26.58 -5.93 7.10
C PRO A 75 26.63 -4.69 6.17
N PRO A 76 26.07 -3.54 6.59
CA PRO A 76 25.94 -2.35 5.75
C PRO A 76 27.25 -1.88 5.14
N ASN A 77 28.34 -1.89 5.92
CA ASN A 77 29.66 -1.42 5.48
C ASN A 77 30.33 -2.30 4.41
N LYS A 78 29.78 -3.48 4.12
CA LYS A 78 30.24 -4.37 3.05
C LYS A 78 29.32 -4.36 1.83
N ARG A 79 28.21 -3.62 1.88
CA ARG A 79 27.29 -3.46 0.75
C ARG A 79 27.71 -2.22 -0.07
N PRO A 80 27.76 -2.29 -1.40
CA PRO A 80 28.05 -1.14 -2.25
C PRO A 80 26.79 -0.25 -2.43
N ILE A 81 26.10 0.03 -1.33
CA ILE A 81 24.81 0.73 -1.27
C ILE A 81 24.93 1.82 -0.22
N ASN A 82 24.42 3.02 -0.53
CA ASN A 82 24.41 4.14 0.42
C ASN A 82 22.97 4.53 0.76
N THR A 83 22.76 4.98 1.99
CA THR A 83 21.44 5.36 2.51
C THR A 83 21.43 6.80 2.98
N VAL A 84 20.38 7.54 2.61
CA VAL A 84 20.01 8.82 3.19
C VAL A 84 18.83 8.58 4.13
N PHE A 85 19.03 8.86 5.41
CA PHE A 85 18.01 8.70 6.45
C PHE A 85 17.13 9.93 6.59
N GLN A 86 15.91 9.74 7.10
CA GLN A 86 14.90 10.77 7.37
C GLN A 86 15.43 12.00 8.13
N ARG A 87 16.34 11.82 9.11
CA ARG A 87 16.95 12.93 9.89
C ARG A 87 18.25 13.48 9.30
N TYR A 88 18.56 13.20 8.04
CA TYR A 88 19.78 13.55 7.29
C TYR A 88 21.11 13.03 7.89
N ALA A 89 21.16 12.75 9.19
CA ALA A 89 22.30 12.25 9.95
C ALA A 89 23.61 13.02 9.68
N LEU A 90 23.54 14.33 9.43
CA LEU A 90 24.71 15.17 9.19
C LEU A 90 25.53 15.34 10.48
N PHE A 91 26.85 15.41 10.38
CA PHE A 91 27.75 15.57 11.51
C PHE A 91 27.82 17.05 11.93
N PRO A 92 27.18 17.47 13.04
CA PRO A 92 26.99 18.89 13.33
C PRO A 92 28.30 19.62 13.66
N HIS A 93 29.34 18.88 14.03
CA HIS A 93 30.67 19.40 14.39
C HIS A 93 31.62 19.51 13.19
N LEU A 94 31.19 19.08 12.00
CA LEU A 94 31.97 19.14 10.76
C LEU A 94 31.38 20.21 9.83
N ASN A 95 32.24 20.85 9.02
CA ASN A 95 31.79 21.70 7.92
C ASN A 95 31.23 20.84 6.77
N ILE A 96 30.68 21.48 5.74
CA ILE A 96 30.07 20.79 4.59
C ILE A 96 31.09 19.90 3.86
N PHE A 97 32.29 20.41 3.59
CA PHE A 97 33.35 19.63 2.95
C PHE A 97 33.68 18.36 3.73
N ASP A 98 33.87 18.47 5.05
CA ASP A 98 34.25 17.37 5.92
C ASP A 98 33.11 16.36 6.09
N ASN A 99 31.85 16.80 6.01
CA ASN A 99 30.69 15.91 5.98
C ASN A 99 30.69 15.02 4.73
N ILE A 100 30.87 15.64 3.56
CA ILE A 100 30.86 14.93 2.28
C ILE A 100 32.12 14.05 2.17
N ALA A 101 33.30 14.59 2.51
CA ALA A 101 34.57 13.90 2.41
C ALA A 101 34.74 12.73 3.39
N PHE A 102 33.89 12.60 4.41
CA PHE A 102 34.07 11.63 5.49
C PHE A 102 34.24 10.20 4.98
N GLY A 103 33.37 9.74 4.09
CA GLY A 103 33.45 8.39 3.51
C GLY A 103 34.69 8.19 2.64
N LEU A 104 35.09 9.21 1.88
CA LEU A 104 36.27 9.16 1.01
C LEU A 104 37.58 9.00 1.79
N LYS A 105 37.67 9.55 3.01
CA LYS A 105 38.87 9.42 3.87
C LYS A 105 39.18 7.96 4.25
N LEU A 106 38.18 7.08 4.18
CA LEU A 106 38.31 5.65 4.47
C LEU A 106 38.43 4.80 3.19
N LYS A 107 38.07 5.35 2.02
CA LYS A 107 38.07 4.64 0.74
C LYS A 107 39.52 4.41 0.26
N THR A 108 39.78 3.20 -0.23
CA THR A 108 41.03 2.83 -0.88
C THR A 108 40.80 2.57 -2.36
N LYS A 109 41.84 2.79 -3.16
CA LYS A 109 41.88 2.47 -4.59
C LYS A 109 42.98 1.45 -4.85
N THR A 110 42.73 0.57 -5.81
CA THR A 110 43.76 -0.35 -6.33
C THR A 110 44.63 0.41 -7.31
N VAL A 111 45.93 0.50 -7.02
CA VAL A 111 46.92 1.08 -7.95
C VAL A 111 47.81 -0.01 -8.49
N THR A 112 47.86 -0.08 -9.81
CA THR A 112 48.74 -0.96 -10.56
C THR A 112 49.99 -0.19 -10.93
N TYR A 113 51.16 -0.72 -10.58
CA TYR A 113 52.45 -0.13 -10.91
C TYR A 113 53.44 -1.21 -11.35
N GLN A 114 54.42 -0.83 -12.16
CA GLN A 114 55.52 -1.71 -12.52
C GLN A 114 56.69 -1.46 -11.57
N ASN A 115 57.26 -2.53 -11.01
CA ASN A 115 58.49 -2.41 -10.25
C ASN A 115 59.70 -2.25 -11.18
N ALA A 116 60.89 -2.02 -10.60
CA ALA A 116 62.13 -1.84 -11.36
C ALA A 116 62.54 -3.10 -12.18
N ALA A 117 61.98 -4.26 -11.88
CA ALA A 117 62.16 -5.51 -12.62
C ALA A 117 61.14 -5.71 -13.75
N GLY A 118 60.22 -4.76 -13.95
CA GLY A 118 59.18 -4.82 -14.99
C GLY A 118 57.94 -5.64 -14.60
N GLU A 119 57.83 -6.07 -13.34
CA GLU A 119 56.69 -6.85 -12.86
C GLU A 119 55.51 -5.93 -12.51
N THR A 120 54.32 -6.28 -13.01
CA THR A 120 53.07 -5.57 -12.71
C THR A 120 52.55 -5.98 -11.33
N LEU A 121 52.59 -5.06 -10.36
CA LEU A 121 52.12 -5.27 -9.00
C LEU A 121 50.90 -4.38 -8.72
N THR A 122 50.00 -4.86 -7.85
CA THR A 122 48.84 -4.09 -7.38
C THR A 122 48.96 -3.83 -5.88
N ARG A 123 48.59 -2.62 -5.45
CA ARG A 123 48.46 -2.28 -4.03
C ARG A 123 47.18 -1.51 -3.75
N GLN A 124 46.68 -1.60 -2.52
CA GLN A 124 45.63 -0.71 -2.03
C GLN A 124 46.26 0.55 -1.45
N GLU A 125 45.85 1.73 -1.89
CA GLU A 125 46.25 3.00 -1.30
C GLU A 125 45.04 3.90 -1.04
N LYS A 126 45.15 4.81 -0.07
CA LYS A 126 44.10 5.80 0.21
C LYS A 126 44.06 6.85 -0.90
N LEU A 127 42.87 7.44 -1.08
CA LEU A 127 42.72 8.61 -1.94
C LEU A 127 43.61 9.77 -1.47
N THR A 128 44.20 10.51 -2.42
CA THR A 128 44.96 11.73 -2.10
C THR A 128 44.01 12.86 -1.70
N LYS A 129 44.55 13.94 -1.11
CA LYS A 129 43.73 15.10 -0.74
C LYS A 129 43.13 15.79 -1.97
N GLU A 130 43.87 15.80 -3.07
CA GLU A 130 43.45 16.35 -4.35
C GLU A 130 42.28 15.55 -4.92
N GLU A 131 42.37 14.21 -4.95
CA GLU A 131 41.27 13.34 -5.41
C GLU A 131 40.00 13.50 -4.56
N ILE A 132 40.15 13.63 -3.23
CA ILE A 132 39.03 13.89 -2.33
C ILE A 132 38.40 15.24 -2.66
N ARG A 133 39.21 16.29 -2.86
CA ARG A 133 38.71 17.62 -3.18
C ARG A 133 37.95 17.64 -4.51
N GLU A 134 38.46 16.98 -5.54
CA GLU A 134 37.79 16.88 -6.84
C GLU A 134 36.44 16.18 -6.73
N LYS A 135 36.38 15.02 -6.05
CA LYS A 135 35.11 14.30 -5.84
C LYS A 135 34.10 15.10 -5.02
N VAL A 136 34.53 15.79 -3.97
CA VAL A 136 33.65 16.65 -3.17
C VAL A 136 33.14 17.84 -3.99
N SER A 137 34.02 18.47 -4.79
CA SER A 137 33.63 19.57 -5.68
C SER A 137 32.58 19.13 -6.69
N HIS A 138 32.79 17.97 -7.31
CA HIS A 138 31.83 17.39 -8.26
C HIS A 138 30.49 17.04 -7.58
N ALA A 139 30.51 16.45 -6.39
CA ALA A 139 29.29 16.17 -5.64
C ALA A 139 28.53 17.44 -5.25
N LEU A 140 29.23 18.53 -4.91
CA LEU A 140 28.62 19.84 -4.63
C LEU A 140 28.04 20.50 -5.88
N GLN A 141 28.66 20.30 -7.05
CA GLN A 141 28.15 20.75 -8.33
C GLN A 141 26.82 20.08 -8.68
N ILE A 142 26.74 18.75 -8.55
CA ILE A 142 25.51 17.98 -8.81
C ILE A 142 24.33 18.45 -7.94
N VAL A 143 24.61 18.90 -6.71
CA VAL A 143 23.57 19.38 -5.79
C VAL A 143 23.44 20.91 -5.75
N ASP A 144 24.00 21.64 -6.72
CA ASP A 144 24.01 23.12 -6.83
C ASP A 144 24.45 23.87 -5.57
N LEU A 145 25.45 23.37 -4.85
CA LEU A 145 25.99 23.99 -3.63
C LEU A 145 27.49 24.30 -3.74
N GLU A 146 27.96 24.61 -4.95
CA GLU A 146 29.33 25.09 -5.19
C GLU A 146 29.65 26.33 -4.33
N GLY A 147 30.84 26.37 -3.72
CA GLY A 147 31.26 27.49 -2.86
C GLY A 147 30.76 27.42 -1.41
N PHE A 148 30.00 26.38 -1.03
CA PHE A 148 29.51 26.19 0.34
C PHE A 148 30.47 25.36 1.21
N GLU A 149 31.59 24.88 0.68
CA GLU A 149 32.48 23.86 1.27
C GLU A 149 32.83 24.15 2.74
N LYS A 150 33.08 25.41 3.08
CA LYS A 150 33.57 25.84 4.40
C LYS A 150 32.45 26.21 5.38
N ARG A 151 31.18 26.22 4.95
CA ARG A 151 30.06 26.60 5.82
C ARG A 151 29.76 25.53 6.85
N SER A 152 29.14 25.97 7.96
CA SER A 152 28.60 25.09 8.99
C SER A 152 27.20 24.63 8.59
N ILE A 153 26.85 23.38 8.91
CA ILE A 153 25.52 22.80 8.65
C ILE A 153 24.43 23.58 9.38
N ALA A 154 24.72 24.11 10.58
CA ALA A 154 23.76 24.85 11.38
C ALA A 154 23.25 26.14 10.71
N THR A 155 23.88 26.58 9.62
CA THR A 155 23.49 27.78 8.85
C THR A 155 22.65 27.47 7.61
N LEU A 156 22.34 26.18 7.36
CA LEU A 156 21.64 25.72 6.17
C LEU A 156 20.13 25.57 6.40
N SER A 157 19.34 25.85 5.36
CA SER A 157 17.91 25.48 5.33
C SER A 157 17.72 23.96 5.28
N GLY A 158 16.51 23.46 5.53
CA GLY A 158 16.20 22.02 5.47
C GLY A 158 16.55 21.38 4.13
N GLY A 159 16.15 22.00 3.02
CA GLY A 159 16.48 21.51 1.66
C GLY A 159 17.97 21.55 1.36
N GLN A 160 18.70 22.57 1.84
CA GLN A 160 20.16 22.60 1.73
C GLN A 160 20.82 21.47 2.54
N GLN A 161 20.34 21.18 3.75
CA GLN A 161 20.83 20.04 4.52
C GLN A 161 20.59 18.71 3.81
N GLN A 162 19.42 18.55 3.18
CA GLN A 162 19.11 17.38 2.38
C GLN A 162 20.05 17.24 1.19
N ARG A 163 20.28 18.31 0.42
CA ARG A 163 21.26 18.34 -0.68
C ARG A 163 22.66 17.91 -0.22
N ILE A 164 23.11 18.36 0.95
CA ILE A 164 24.38 17.91 1.54
C ILE A 164 24.35 16.43 1.93
N ALA A 165 23.23 15.93 2.45
CA ALA A 165 23.09 14.51 2.78
C ALA A 165 23.13 13.62 1.53
N ILE A 166 22.50 14.05 0.44
CA ILE A 166 22.55 13.40 -0.88
C ILE A 166 23.98 13.46 -1.43
N ALA A 167 24.62 14.65 -1.43
CA ALA A 167 26.00 14.82 -1.86
C ALA A 167 26.95 13.84 -1.12
N ARG A 168 26.81 13.72 0.20
CA ARG A 168 27.56 12.77 1.02
C ARG A 168 27.30 11.31 0.63
N ALA A 169 26.07 10.98 0.23
CA ALA A 169 25.74 9.63 -0.20
C ALA A 169 26.30 9.32 -1.60
N ILE A 170 26.23 10.26 -2.56
CA ILE A 170 26.65 10.03 -3.95
C ILE A 170 28.17 10.15 -4.14
N VAL A 171 28.89 10.86 -3.27
CA VAL A 171 30.35 11.08 -3.42
C VAL A 171 31.16 9.79 -3.47
N ASN A 172 30.65 8.71 -2.86
CA ASN A 172 31.29 7.40 -2.90
C ASN A 172 31.02 6.62 -4.20
N GLU A 173 30.23 7.19 -5.13
CA GLU A 173 29.79 6.59 -6.39
C GLU A 173 29.11 5.23 -6.18
N PRO A 174 28.01 5.17 -5.40
CA PRO A 174 27.29 3.92 -5.15
C PRO A 174 26.55 3.46 -6.40
N GLU A 175 26.31 2.15 -6.54
CA GLU A 175 25.45 1.64 -7.61
C GLU A 175 23.95 1.86 -7.29
N ILE A 176 23.62 1.98 -6.00
CA ILE A 176 22.26 2.13 -5.47
C ILE A 176 22.24 3.19 -4.36
N LEU A 177 21.29 4.10 -4.47
CA LEU A 177 20.96 5.09 -3.45
C LEU A 177 19.61 4.74 -2.81
N LEU A 178 19.61 4.54 -1.49
CA LEU A 178 18.41 4.31 -0.69
C LEU A 178 17.99 5.62 -0.02
N LEU A 179 16.72 5.98 -0.11
CA LEU A 179 16.16 7.23 0.39
C LEU A 179 14.96 6.93 1.29
N ASP A 180 15.08 7.17 2.60
CA ASP A 180 14.04 6.87 3.60
C ASP A 180 13.31 8.17 4.01
N GLU A 181 12.13 8.41 3.44
CA GLU A 181 11.31 9.62 3.64
C GLU A 181 12.11 10.94 3.64
N PRO A 182 12.97 11.18 2.64
CA PRO A 182 13.93 12.28 2.71
C PRO A 182 13.27 13.66 2.59
N LEU A 183 11.99 13.75 2.21
CA LEU A 183 11.24 14.98 2.01
C LEU A 183 10.22 15.29 3.12
N GLY A 184 10.02 14.36 4.06
CA GLY A 184 8.94 14.47 5.06
C GLY A 184 9.06 15.67 6.01
N ALA A 185 10.27 16.21 6.20
CA ALA A 185 10.53 17.36 7.07
C ALA A 185 10.45 18.73 6.37
N LEU A 186 10.15 18.78 5.06
CA LEU A 186 10.12 20.01 4.27
C LEU A 186 8.70 20.58 4.14
N ASP A 187 8.59 21.90 4.03
CA ASP A 187 7.33 22.55 3.64
C ASP A 187 6.97 22.26 2.18
N LEU A 188 5.70 22.49 1.82
CA LEU A 188 5.15 22.13 0.51
C LEU A 188 5.92 22.72 -0.68
N LYS A 189 6.37 23.99 -0.58
CA LYS A 189 7.07 24.64 -1.69
C LYS A 189 8.45 24.03 -1.86
N MET A 190 9.20 23.91 -0.77
CA MET A 190 10.52 23.29 -0.79
C MET A 190 10.44 21.82 -1.22
N ARG A 191 9.40 21.10 -0.81
CA ARG A 191 9.16 19.71 -1.20
C ARG A 191 9.03 19.56 -2.72
N LYS A 192 8.16 20.34 -3.37
CA LYS A 192 7.98 20.31 -4.84
C LYS A 192 9.27 20.67 -5.58
N GLU A 193 10.01 21.68 -5.12
CA GLU A 193 11.31 22.04 -5.69
C GLU A 193 12.30 20.87 -5.59
N MET A 194 12.43 20.26 -4.40
CA MET A 194 13.32 19.13 -4.17
C MET A 194 12.93 17.86 -4.94
N GLN A 195 11.64 17.61 -5.19
CA GLN A 195 11.19 16.48 -6.02
C GLN A 195 11.73 16.59 -7.46
N LEU A 196 11.60 17.77 -8.07
CA LEU A 196 12.11 18.03 -9.42
C LEU A 196 13.63 17.87 -9.47
N GLU A 197 14.32 18.33 -8.45
CA GLU A 197 15.78 18.20 -8.32
C GLU A 197 16.22 16.75 -8.14
N LEU A 198 15.53 15.97 -7.31
CA LEU A 198 15.80 14.54 -7.15
C LEU A 198 15.64 13.79 -8.48
N LYS A 199 14.60 14.09 -9.24
CA LYS A 199 14.38 13.52 -10.58
C LYS A 199 15.48 13.94 -11.56
N ALA A 200 15.91 15.20 -11.53
CA ALA A 200 17.00 15.69 -12.36
C ALA A 200 18.35 15.02 -12.00
N MET A 201 18.67 14.95 -10.70
CA MET A 201 19.87 14.28 -10.19
C MET A 201 19.88 12.79 -10.55
N HIS A 202 18.76 12.09 -10.43
CA HIS A 202 18.63 10.68 -10.85
C HIS A 202 18.99 10.52 -12.33
N LYS A 203 18.45 11.38 -13.19
CA LYS A 203 18.72 11.38 -14.64
C LYS A 203 20.17 11.68 -14.98
N GLU A 204 20.80 12.59 -14.24
CA GLU A 204 22.22 12.95 -14.43
C GLU A 204 23.17 11.83 -13.96
N LEU A 205 22.88 11.22 -12.81
CA LEU A 205 23.73 10.18 -12.21
C LEU A 205 23.59 8.81 -12.89
N GLY A 206 22.38 8.46 -13.33
CA GLY A 206 22.07 7.15 -13.94
C GLY A 206 22.26 5.96 -12.99
N ILE A 207 22.30 6.20 -11.67
CA ILE A 207 22.36 5.16 -10.63
C ILE A 207 20.94 4.77 -10.20
N THR A 208 20.80 3.62 -9.55
CA THR A 208 19.48 3.11 -9.14
C THR A 208 19.01 3.80 -7.86
N PHE A 209 17.75 4.25 -7.82
CA PHE A 209 17.15 4.87 -6.62
C PHE A 209 16.09 3.93 -6.04
N ILE A 210 16.13 3.69 -4.74
CA ILE A 210 15.01 3.08 -4.00
C ILE A 210 14.56 4.08 -2.94
N TYR A 211 13.35 4.59 -3.12
CA TYR A 211 12.74 5.66 -2.35
C TYR A 211 11.59 5.13 -1.51
N VAL A 212 11.46 5.60 -0.27
CA VAL A 212 10.33 5.27 0.60
C VAL A 212 9.61 6.55 0.94
N THR A 213 8.28 6.54 0.76
CA THR A 213 7.42 7.64 1.17
C THR A 213 6.02 7.15 1.51
N HIS A 214 5.27 8.00 2.21
CA HIS A 214 3.83 7.89 2.38
C HIS A 214 3.06 8.92 1.53
N ASP A 215 3.77 9.81 0.82
CA ASP A 215 3.19 10.84 -0.04
C ASP A 215 2.99 10.30 -1.46
N GLN A 216 1.73 10.34 -1.92
CA GLN A 216 1.35 9.81 -3.23
C GLN A 216 1.88 10.68 -4.38
N GLU A 217 1.87 12.02 -4.23
CA GLU A 217 2.35 12.96 -5.25
C GLU A 217 3.84 12.73 -5.52
N GLU A 218 4.63 12.46 -4.47
CA GLU A 218 6.03 12.08 -4.58
C GLU A 218 6.23 10.80 -5.42
N ALA A 219 5.48 9.74 -5.10
CA ALA A 219 5.60 8.46 -5.78
C ALA A 219 5.19 8.56 -7.26
N LEU A 220 4.09 9.23 -7.57
CA LEU A 220 3.58 9.35 -8.93
C LEU A 220 4.45 10.26 -9.81
N THR A 221 5.07 11.30 -9.23
CA THR A 221 5.82 12.29 -10.01
C THR A 221 7.25 11.85 -10.34
N MET A 222 7.92 11.14 -9.41
CA MET A 222 9.35 10.88 -9.51
C MET A 222 9.71 9.49 -10.03
N SER A 223 8.84 8.51 -9.86
CA SER A 223 9.19 7.09 -10.02
C SER A 223 9.07 6.59 -11.45
N ASP A 224 9.96 5.68 -11.82
CA ASP A 224 9.77 4.81 -12.99
C ASP A 224 8.87 3.62 -12.62
N LYS A 225 8.93 3.18 -11.36
CA LYS A 225 8.16 2.06 -10.80
C LYS A 225 7.72 2.37 -9.38
N VAL A 226 6.45 2.09 -9.07
CA VAL A 226 5.87 2.22 -7.73
C VAL A 226 5.51 0.83 -7.22
N VAL A 227 5.84 0.56 -5.95
CA VAL A 227 5.48 -0.65 -5.22
C VAL A 227 4.53 -0.23 -4.10
N VAL A 228 3.23 -0.48 -4.29
CA VAL A 228 2.22 -0.19 -3.29
C VAL A 228 2.20 -1.33 -2.27
N MET A 229 2.31 -0.99 -0.99
CA MET A 229 2.41 -1.93 0.11
C MET A 229 1.29 -1.71 1.14
N SER A 230 0.71 -2.81 1.63
CA SER A 230 -0.21 -2.83 2.76
C SER A 230 -0.02 -4.10 3.58
N ASP A 231 -0.09 -3.99 4.91
CA ASP A 231 0.06 -5.11 5.86
C ASP A 231 1.27 -6.03 5.57
N GLY A 232 2.44 -5.43 5.28
CA GLY A 232 3.67 -6.17 5.00
C GLY A 232 3.71 -6.87 3.64
N LYS A 233 2.66 -6.77 2.83
CA LYS A 233 2.53 -7.36 1.49
C LYS A 233 2.58 -6.31 0.40
N ILE A 234 3.03 -6.72 -0.78
CA ILE A 234 2.90 -5.93 -2.00
C ILE A 234 1.47 -6.09 -2.50
N GLN A 235 0.79 -4.96 -2.72
CA GLN A 235 -0.57 -4.91 -3.30
C GLN A 235 -0.50 -4.81 -4.82
N GLN A 236 0.40 -3.95 -5.33
CA GLN A 236 0.61 -3.78 -6.77
C GLN A 236 2.01 -3.24 -7.05
N ILE A 237 2.54 -3.60 -8.22
CA ILE A 237 3.76 -3.04 -8.78
C ILE A 237 3.44 -2.58 -10.19
N GLY A 238 3.74 -1.33 -10.51
CA GLY A 238 3.48 -0.76 -11.82
C GLY A 238 4.18 0.58 -12.02
N THR A 239 4.03 1.14 -13.20
CA THR A 239 4.35 2.55 -13.47
C THR A 239 3.36 3.47 -12.72
N PRO A 240 3.68 4.76 -12.49
CA PRO A 240 2.73 5.71 -11.91
C PRO A 240 1.36 5.73 -12.59
N GLU A 241 1.33 5.67 -13.92
CA GLU A 241 0.09 5.67 -14.71
C GLU A 241 -0.71 4.37 -14.50
N GLU A 242 -0.05 3.21 -14.51
CA GLU A 242 -0.70 1.92 -14.22
C GLU A 242 -1.28 1.88 -12.81
N ILE A 243 -0.56 2.38 -11.80
CA ILE A 243 -1.05 2.42 -10.42
C ILE A 243 -2.26 3.35 -10.27
N TYR A 244 -2.31 4.46 -11.00
CA TYR A 244 -3.40 5.43 -10.93
C TYR A 244 -4.64 4.99 -11.73
N ASN A 245 -4.44 4.58 -12.98
CA ASN A 245 -5.51 4.30 -13.94
C ASN A 245 -6.01 2.85 -13.87
N GLU A 246 -5.15 1.90 -13.53
CA GLU A 246 -5.47 0.46 -13.54
C GLU A 246 -5.16 -0.19 -12.18
N PRO A 247 -5.84 0.22 -11.09
CA PRO A 247 -5.63 -0.39 -9.78
C PRO A 247 -6.10 -1.86 -9.76
N ASN A 248 -5.27 -2.76 -9.26
CA ASN A 248 -5.58 -4.20 -9.20
C ASN A 248 -6.49 -4.57 -8.04
N THR A 249 -6.55 -3.73 -7.00
CA THR A 249 -7.38 -3.95 -5.81
C THR A 249 -8.09 -2.66 -5.42
N VAL A 250 -9.23 -2.81 -4.75
CA VAL A 250 -9.99 -1.67 -4.22
C VAL A 250 -9.14 -0.85 -3.25
N PHE A 251 -8.29 -1.51 -2.46
CA PHE A 251 -7.31 -0.84 -1.61
C PHE A 251 -6.39 0.09 -2.41
N VAL A 252 -5.84 -0.33 -3.55
CA VAL A 252 -4.97 0.55 -4.36
C VAL A 252 -5.77 1.71 -4.95
N ALA A 253 -7.01 1.46 -5.38
CA ALA A 253 -7.89 2.49 -5.93
C ALA A 253 -8.22 3.59 -4.90
N ASP A 254 -8.59 3.18 -3.68
CA ASP A 254 -8.90 4.07 -2.56
C ASP A 254 -7.65 4.77 -2.01
N PHE A 255 -6.53 4.05 -1.93
CA PHE A 255 -5.30 4.57 -1.35
C PHE A 255 -4.53 5.50 -2.29
N ILE A 256 -4.75 5.46 -3.61
CA ILE A 256 -4.04 6.29 -4.60
C ILE A 256 -5.02 7.25 -5.26
N GLY A 257 -4.87 8.55 -5.01
CA GLY A 257 -5.80 9.57 -5.50
C GLY A 257 -7.10 9.59 -4.71
N GLU A 258 -8.04 10.43 -5.15
CA GLU A 258 -9.43 10.33 -4.72
C GLU A 258 -10.18 9.42 -5.72
N SER A 259 -11.17 8.66 -5.24
CA SER A 259 -11.94 7.73 -6.06
C SER A 259 -13.38 7.67 -5.59
N ASN A 260 -14.30 7.66 -6.54
CA ASN A 260 -15.64 7.15 -6.31
C ASN A 260 -15.61 5.63 -6.49
N ILE A 261 -16.10 4.89 -5.51
CA ILE A 261 -16.15 3.43 -5.53
C ILE A 261 -17.60 3.02 -5.34
N TYR A 262 -18.12 2.18 -6.22
CA TYR A 262 -19.51 1.74 -6.22
C TYR A 262 -19.62 0.24 -6.33
N THR A 263 -20.65 -0.33 -5.70
CA THR A 263 -21.02 -1.72 -5.99
C THR A 263 -21.77 -1.79 -7.32
N GLY A 264 -21.40 -2.73 -8.17
CA GLY A 264 -22.04 -2.93 -9.48
C GLY A 264 -22.06 -4.39 -9.92
N HIS A 265 -22.56 -4.62 -11.13
CA HIS A 265 -22.47 -5.92 -11.79
C HIS A 265 -22.29 -5.78 -13.30
N MET A 266 -21.60 -6.73 -13.92
CA MET A 266 -21.43 -6.78 -15.37
C MET A 266 -22.77 -7.12 -16.03
N SER A 267 -23.40 -6.18 -16.74
CA SER A 267 -24.68 -6.38 -17.43
C SER A 267 -24.52 -6.98 -18.83
N GLY A 268 -23.29 -6.96 -19.37
CA GLY A 268 -22.95 -7.55 -20.67
C GLY A 268 -21.45 -7.47 -20.95
N ILE A 269 -21.06 -7.73 -22.20
CA ILE A 269 -19.69 -7.57 -22.67
C ILE A 269 -19.34 -6.07 -22.60
N ARG A 270 -18.31 -5.72 -21.83
CA ARG A 270 -17.85 -4.32 -21.67
C ARG A 270 -18.95 -3.35 -21.24
N LYS A 271 -19.86 -3.85 -20.40
CA LYS A 271 -21.01 -3.12 -19.88
C LYS A 271 -21.20 -3.43 -18.41
N VAL A 272 -21.33 -2.39 -17.61
CA VAL A 272 -21.47 -2.48 -16.16
C VAL A 272 -22.66 -1.65 -15.70
N ASN A 273 -23.43 -2.17 -14.75
CA ASN A 273 -24.53 -1.47 -14.12
C ASN A 273 -24.14 -1.09 -12.68
N PHE A 274 -24.23 0.21 -12.38
CA PHE A 274 -24.00 0.80 -11.06
C PHE A 274 -24.73 2.15 -10.97
N CYS A 275 -24.96 2.67 -9.77
CA CYS A 275 -25.72 3.91 -9.54
C CYS A 275 -27.09 3.96 -10.26
N GLY A 276 -27.72 2.80 -10.45
CA GLY A 276 -29.02 2.67 -11.12
C GLY A 276 -29.01 2.81 -12.65
N ALA A 277 -27.84 2.87 -13.30
CA ALA A 277 -27.71 3.01 -14.75
C ALA A 277 -26.69 2.02 -15.36
N GLU A 278 -26.78 1.78 -16.67
CA GLU A 278 -25.81 0.98 -17.43
C GLU A 278 -24.82 1.89 -18.14
N PHE A 279 -23.54 1.57 -18.03
CA PHE A 279 -22.43 2.26 -18.66
C PHE A 279 -21.61 1.29 -19.52
N GLU A 280 -21.01 1.81 -20.60
CA GLU A 280 -19.95 1.11 -21.33
C GLU A 280 -18.63 1.28 -20.60
N CYS A 281 -17.81 0.23 -20.48
CA CYS A 281 -16.48 0.28 -19.87
C CYS A 281 -15.45 -0.42 -20.76
N LEU A 282 -14.15 -0.30 -20.44
CA LEU A 282 -13.12 -0.98 -21.23
C LEU A 282 -12.88 -2.44 -20.81
N ASP A 283 -13.15 -2.79 -19.56
CA ASP A 283 -12.89 -4.12 -19.01
C ASP A 283 -13.92 -5.17 -19.43
N ASP A 284 -13.48 -6.42 -19.55
CA ASP A 284 -14.32 -7.55 -19.97
C ASP A 284 -14.26 -8.67 -18.92
N LEU A 285 -15.11 -8.53 -17.90
CA LEU A 285 -15.36 -9.53 -16.87
C LEU A 285 -16.62 -10.36 -17.19
N PRO A 286 -16.77 -11.57 -16.63
CA PRO A 286 -17.93 -12.43 -16.90
C PRO A 286 -19.26 -11.71 -16.65
N THR A 287 -20.22 -11.85 -17.58
CA THR A 287 -21.56 -11.28 -17.41
C THR A 287 -22.23 -11.84 -16.15
N GLY A 288 -22.82 -10.95 -15.36
CA GLY A 288 -23.42 -11.24 -14.05
C GLY A 288 -22.43 -11.24 -12.89
N ALA A 289 -21.13 -11.07 -13.13
CA ALA A 289 -20.16 -10.92 -12.05
C ALA A 289 -20.46 -9.66 -11.23
N LYS A 290 -20.45 -9.79 -9.91
CA LYS A 290 -20.43 -8.65 -8.99
C LYS A 290 -19.06 -7.99 -9.04
N VAL A 291 -19.04 -6.67 -9.12
CA VAL A 291 -17.82 -5.89 -9.28
C VAL A 291 -17.86 -4.66 -8.39
N ASP A 292 -16.68 -4.20 -7.99
CA ASP A 292 -16.48 -2.84 -7.52
C ASP A 292 -16.11 -1.98 -8.73
N VAL A 293 -16.85 -0.90 -8.92
CA VAL A 293 -16.67 0.07 -10.01
C VAL A 293 -15.94 1.27 -9.45
N ILE A 294 -14.82 1.63 -10.07
CA ILE A 294 -13.97 2.73 -9.68
C ILE A 294 -14.05 3.81 -10.75
N VAL A 295 -14.33 5.04 -10.31
CA VAL A 295 -14.42 6.22 -11.16
C VAL A 295 -13.66 7.36 -10.50
N ARG A 296 -12.71 7.97 -11.20
CA ARG A 296 -11.99 9.12 -10.65
C ARG A 296 -12.89 10.37 -10.66
N PRO A 297 -12.86 11.22 -9.62
CA PRO A 297 -13.70 12.42 -9.59
C PRO A 297 -13.52 13.35 -10.79
N GLU A 298 -12.33 13.41 -11.37
CA GLU A 298 -12.03 14.20 -12.57
C GLU A 298 -12.59 13.62 -13.88
N ASP A 299 -12.93 12.33 -13.90
CA ASP A 299 -13.53 11.65 -15.06
C ASP A 299 -15.05 11.81 -15.10
N VAL A 300 -15.67 12.33 -14.03
CA VAL A 300 -17.11 12.60 -13.98
C VAL A 300 -17.43 13.88 -14.75
N ILE A 301 -18.07 13.74 -15.92
CA ILE A 301 -18.42 14.86 -16.79
C ILE A 301 -19.78 15.43 -16.39
N MET A 302 -19.77 16.66 -15.89
CA MET A 302 -21.00 17.42 -15.63
C MET A 302 -21.70 17.88 -16.93
N THR A 303 -23.00 17.62 -17.02
CA THR A 303 -23.86 18.02 -18.15
C THR A 303 -25.18 18.63 -17.68
N GLU A 304 -26.00 19.08 -18.64
CA GLU A 304 -27.42 19.32 -18.39
C GLU A 304 -28.11 18.00 -17.98
N PRO A 305 -29.14 18.02 -17.12
CA PRO A 305 -29.83 16.82 -16.64
C PRO A 305 -30.31 15.88 -17.75
N GLU A 306 -30.80 16.43 -18.86
CA GLU A 306 -31.34 15.65 -19.98
C GLU A 306 -30.28 14.92 -20.82
N LYS A 307 -29.01 15.28 -20.62
CA LYS A 307 -27.86 14.70 -21.34
C LYS A 307 -27.04 13.75 -20.47
N GLY A 308 -27.32 13.69 -19.17
CA GLY A 308 -26.65 12.80 -18.22
C GLY A 308 -27.11 11.36 -18.38
N THR A 309 -26.21 10.40 -18.19
CA THR A 309 -26.58 8.99 -18.00
C THR A 309 -27.24 8.80 -16.63
N ILE A 310 -26.74 9.51 -15.63
CA ILE A 310 -27.35 9.66 -14.30
C ILE A 310 -27.58 11.13 -13.99
N THR A 311 -28.42 11.41 -12.99
CA THR A 311 -28.76 12.76 -12.55
C THR A 311 -28.76 12.84 -11.04
N GLY A 312 -28.37 13.97 -10.49
CA GLY A 312 -28.33 14.16 -9.05
C GLY A 312 -28.44 15.61 -8.62
N VAL A 313 -28.61 15.81 -7.32
CA VAL A 313 -28.73 17.13 -6.70
C VAL A 313 -27.40 17.50 -6.04
N VAL A 314 -26.90 18.69 -6.35
CA VAL A 314 -25.65 19.19 -5.79
C VAL A 314 -25.82 19.49 -4.30
N GLN A 315 -25.10 18.79 -3.44
CA GLN A 315 -25.13 18.95 -1.99
C GLN A 315 -24.05 19.93 -1.50
N SER A 316 -22.84 19.86 -2.07
CA SER A 316 -21.70 20.68 -1.66
C SER A 316 -20.89 21.14 -2.86
N VAL A 317 -20.31 22.34 -2.76
CA VAL A 317 -19.39 22.92 -3.74
C VAL A 317 -18.27 23.62 -2.99
N ILE A 318 -17.05 23.10 -3.10
CA ILE A 318 -15.87 23.63 -2.43
C ILE A 318 -14.84 24.02 -3.48
N PHE A 319 -14.35 25.25 -3.43
CA PHE A 319 -13.27 25.71 -4.30
C PHE A 319 -11.91 25.34 -3.70
N LYS A 320 -11.18 24.41 -4.32
CA LYS A 320 -9.84 23.96 -3.91
C LYS A 320 -8.71 24.68 -4.68
N GLY A 321 -8.99 25.85 -5.25
CA GLY A 321 -8.01 26.71 -5.93
C GLY A 321 -7.91 26.48 -7.44
N MET A 322 -7.48 25.29 -7.87
CA MET A 322 -7.37 24.98 -9.32
C MET A 322 -8.64 24.31 -9.88
N HIS A 323 -9.45 23.71 -9.02
CA HIS A 323 -10.70 23.04 -9.35
C HIS A 323 -11.74 23.26 -8.24
N TYR A 324 -12.98 22.88 -8.53
CA TYR A 324 -14.05 22.69 -7.58
C TYR A 324 -14.17 21.22 -7.26
N GLU A 325 -14.32 20.90 -5.99
CA GLU A 325 -14.85 19.63 -5.52
C GLU A 325 -16.36 19.80 -5.32
N ILE A 326 -17.14 18.94 -5.96
CA ILE A 326 -18.59 19.01 -5.99
C ILE A 326 -19.12 17.66 -5.55
N ILE A 327 -19.94 17.66 -4.52
CA ILE A 327 -20.61 16.44 -4.02
C ILE A 327 -22.05 16.46 -4.52
N VAL A 328 -22.45 15.39 -5.20
CA VAL A 328 -23.76 15.24 -5.83
C VAL A 328 -24.44 13.97 -5.31
N GLU A 329 -25.67 14.09 -4.84
CA GLU A 329 -26.48 12.95 -4.43
C GLU A 329 -27.32 12.47 -5.61
N SER A 330 -27.12 11.21 -6.02
CA SER A 330 -27.77 10.57 -7.17
C SER A 330 -28.46 9.27 -6.73
N GLY A 331 -29.74 9.38 -6.37
CA GLY A 331 -30.45 8.29 -5.69
C GLY A 331 -29.86 8.10 -4.30
N ASP A 332 -29.48 6.88 -3.96
CA ASP A 332 -28.83 6.56 -2.67
C ASP A 332 -27.30 6.74 -2.70
N ASN A 333 -26.73 7.13 -3.85
CA ASN A 333 -25.28 7.20 -4.03
C ASN A 333 -24.76 8.64 -3.98
N GLU A 334 -23.66 8.85 -3.29
CA GLU A 334 -22.85 10.06 -3.37
C GLU A 334 -21.85 9.98 -4.54
N VAL A 335 -21.76 11.06 -5.32
CA VAL A 335 -20.81 11.22 -6.42
C VAL A 335 -19.97 12.46 -6.19
N VAL A 336 -18.65 12.27 -6.07
CA VAL A 336 -17.66 13.33 -5.98
C VAL A 336 -17.16 13.67 -7.39
N ILE A 337 -17.18 14.95 -7.73
CA ILE A 337 -16.71 15.48 -9.01
C ILE A 337 -15.60 16.50 -8.76
N GLN A 338 -14.50 16.38 -9.50
CA GLN A 338 -13.46 17.40 -9.55
C GLN A 338 -13.45 18.09 -10.92
N GLY A 339 -13.88 19.36 -10.95
CA GLY A 339 -14.06 20.10 -12.21
C GLY A 339 -13.59 21.54 -12.15
N THR A 340 -13.21 22.11 -13.30
CA THR A 340 -12.86 23.54 -13.40
C THR A 340 -14.10 24.46 -13.46
N ARG A 341 -15.28 23.87 -13.65
CA ARG A 341 -16.58 24.57 -13.66
C ARG A 341 -17.31 24.29 -12.35
N GLY A 342 -17.75 25.34 -11.68
CA GLY A 342 -18.58 25.20 -10.48
C GLY A 342 -20.04 24.89 -10.81
N ALA A 343 -20.75 24.34 -9.83
CA ALA A 343 -22.20 24.20 -9.81
C ALA A 343 -22.82 25.04 -8.69
N LYS A 344 -24.15 25.06 -8.57
CA LYS A 344 -24.84 25.66 -7.42
C LYS A 344 -25.42 24.58 -6.51
N VAL A 345 -25.25 24.75 -5.20
CA VAL A 345 -25.91 23.89 -4.21
C VAL A 345 -27.43 23.92 -4.40
N GLY A 346 -28.06 22.75 -4.41
CA GLY A 346 -29.47 22.53 -4.68
C GLY A 346 -29.85 22.48 -6.17
N GLU A 347 -28.91 22.68 -7.08
CA GLU A 347 -29.13 22.50 -8.52
C GLU A 347 -29.15 21.01 -8.87
N THR A 348 -30.02 20.61 -9.80
CA THR A 348 -29.99 19.28 -10.42
C THR A 348 -29.09 19.33 -11.65
N ILE A 349 -28.14 18.41 -11.75
CA ILE A 349 -27.22 18.28 -12.88
C ILE A 349 -27.28 16.87 -13.47
N GLY A 350 -26.88 16.74 -14.73
CA GLY A 350 -26.60 15.44 -15.36
C GLY A 350 -25.13 15.09 -15.20
N MET A 351 -24.82 13.79 -15.15
CA MET A 351 -23.45 13.29 -15.10
C MET A 351 -23.26 12.17 -16.14
N CYS A 352 -22.13 12.20 -16.82
CA CYS A 352 -21.70 11.21 -17.80
C CYS A 352 -20.28 10.72 -17.49
N LEU A 353 -19.97 9.54 -17.97
CA LEU A 353 -18.65 8.91 -17.85
C LEU A 353 -18.22 8.41 -19.22
N GLU A 354 -16.95 8.60 -19.55
CA GLU A 354 -16.34 7.98 -20.72
C GLU A 354 -15.92 6.54 -20.37
N PRO A 355 -15.94 5.58 -21.33
CA PRO A 355 -15.69 4.17 -21.01
C PRO A 355 -14.32 3.87 -20.42
N ASP A 356 -13.32 4.71 -20.70
CA ASP A 356 -11.96 4.65 -20.17
C ASP A 356 -11.81 5.25 -18.76
N GLY A 357 -12.78 6.03 -18.30
CA GLY A 357 -12.86 6.53 -16.91
C GLY A 357 -13.58 5.57 -15.95
N ILE A 358 -13.93 4.37 -16.41
CA ILE A 358 -14.59 3.33 -15.61
C ILE A 358 -13.69 2.11 -15.54
N HIS A 359 -13.15 1.86 -14.36
CA HIS A 359 -12.37 0.67 -14.05
C HIS A 359 -13.20 -0.29 -13.19
N VAL A 360 -13.16 -1.58 -13.48
CA VAL A 360 -13.90 -2.58 -12.69
C VAL A 360 -12.97 -3.63 -12.10
N ILE A 361 -13.18 -3.92 -10.82
CA ILE A 361 -12.48 -4.97 -10.08
C ILE A 361 -13.52 -6.00 -9.67
N LEU A 362 -13.20 -7.29 -9.80
CA LEU A 362 -14.06 -8.34 -9.24
C LEU A 362 -14.24 -8.07 -7.74
N ALA A 363 -15.49 -8.00 -7.29
CA ALA A 363 -15.75 -7.78 -5.88
C ALA A 363 -15.14 -8.95 -5.08
N ASP A 364 -14.25 -8.64 -4.14
CA ASP A 364 -13.82 -9.61 -3.14
C ASP A 364 -15.08 -10.12 -2.41
N THR A 365 -15.11 -11.42 -2.11
CA THR A 365 -16.33 -12.15 -1.75
C THR A 365 -17.24 -11.39 -0.78
N ASN A 366 -18.50 -11.12 -1.14
CA ASN A 366 -19.55 -10.58 -0.25
C ASN A 366 -19.93 -11.51 0.93
N GLN A 367 -19.08 -12.50 1.23
CA GLN A 367 -19.27 -13.46 2.29
C GLN A 367 -17.93 -13.69 2.98
N ASN A 368 -17.95 -13.66 4.30
CA ASN A 368 -16.87 -14.18 5.12
C ASN A 368 -16.97 -15.70 5.12
N ILE A 369 -15.86 -16.38 4.89
CA ILE A 369 -15.81 -17.84 4.83
C ILE A 369 -14.72 -18.34 5.77
N TYR A 370 -15.10 -19.20 6.72
CA TYR A 370 -14.18 -19.79 7.68
C TYR A 370 -14.40 -21.30 7.79
N GLU A 371 -13.35 -22.00 8.22
CA GLU A 371 -13.51 -23.33 8.80
C GLU A 371 -13.95 -23.16 10.26
N GLY A 372 -14.89 -23.99 10.70
CA GLY A 372 -15.40 -24.00 12.05
C GLY A 372 -15.65 -25.40 12.57
N GLU A 373 -15.95 -25.49 13.86
CA GLU A 373 -16.26 -26.74 14.56
C GLU A 373 -17.52 -26.56 15.41
N LEU A 374 -18.44 -27.51 15.33
CA LEU A 374 -19.63 -27.50 16.17
C LEU A 374 -19.30 -27.94 17.60
N THR A 375 -19.86 -27.23 18.58
CA THR A 375 -19.66 -27.50 20.00
C THR A 375 -20.75 -28.43 20.56
N LYS A 376 -20.58 -28.86 21.81
CA LYS A 376 -21.57 -29.69 22.53
C LYS A 376 -22.89 -29.00 22.81
N ASN A 377 -22.92 -27.67 22.71
CA ASN A 377 -24.09 -26.85 23.00
C ASN A 377 -24.83 -26.41 21.72
N TYR A 378 -24.55 -27.07 20.58
CA TYR A 378 -25.10 -26.69 19.26
C TYR A 378 -24.69 -25.28 18.80
N MET A 379 -23.56 -24.77 19.32
CA MET A 379 -22.91 -23.55 18.83
C MET A 379 -21.88 -23.91 17.76
N VAL A 380 -21.41 -22.92 17.02
CA VAL A 380 -20.28 -23.06 16.10
C VAL A 380 -19.12 -22.18 16.56
N GLU A 381 -17.94 -22.79 16.67
CA GLU A 381 -16.69 -22.07 16.93
C GLU A 381 -15.97 -21.84 15.60
N PHE A 382 -15.70 -20.58 15.25
CA PHE A 382 -14.91 -20.21 14.09
C PHE A 382 -14.23 -18.87 14.31
N ALA A 383 -13.10 -18.65 13.63
CA ALA A 383 -12.35 -17.39 13.66
C ALA A 383 -12.06 -16.84 15.09
N GLY A 384 -11.91 -17.72 16.09
CA GLY A 384 -11.61 -17.37 17.48
C GLY A 384 -12.83 -17.02 18.35
N GLY A 385 -14.05 -17.09 17.80
CA GLY A 385 -15.30 -16.83 18.53
C GLY A 385 -16.23 -18.04 18.55
N GLU A 386 -17.14 -18.07 19.53
CA GLU A 386 -18.24 -19.05 19.62
C GLU A 386 -19.56 -18.33 19.37
N TYR A 387 -20.36 -18.86 18.43
CA TYR A 387 -21.57 -18.20 17.95
C TYR A 387 -22.77 -19.15 17.96
N ASP A 388 -23.92 -18.57 18.29
CA ASP A 388 -25.22 -19.22 18.19
C ASP A 388 -25.55 -19.51 16.72
N CYS A 389 -25.98 -20.73 16.40
CA CYS A 389 -26.30 -21.12 15.02
C CYS A 389 -27.51 -22.04 14.94
N ASP A 390 -28.10 -22.14 13.75
CA ASP A 390 -29.21 -23.07 13.48
C ASP A 390 -28.68 -24.39 12.91
N VAL A 391 -28.28 -25.29 13.81
CA VAL A 391 -27.77 -26.64 13.44
C VAL A 391 -28.78 -27.51 12.71
N THR A 392 -30.08 -27.20 12.78
CA THR A 392 -31.11 -28.00 12.08
C THR A 392 -31.01 -27.86 10.56
N ARG A 393 -30.44 -26.75 10.07
CA ARG A 393 -30.17 -26.52 8.65
C ARG A 393 -29.09 -27.45 8.10
N LEU A 394 -28.19 -27.94 8.96
CA LEU A 394 -27.10 -28.84 8.56
C LEU A 394 -27.60 -30.28 8.33
N TYR A 395 -28.65 -30.69 9.03
CA TYR A 395 -29.20 -32.06 8.97
C TYR A 395 -30.67 -32.02 8.53
N PRO A 396 -30.96 -32.24 7.23
CA PRO A 396 -32.33 -32.18 6.70
C PRO A 396 -33.28 -33.12 7.45
N GLY A 397 -34.40 -32.58 7.94
CA GLY A 397 -35.41 -33.34 8.69
C GLY A 397 -35.10 -33.50 10.19
N SER A 398 -34.02 -32.92 10.68
CA SER A 398 -33.74 -32.83 12.11
C SER A 398 -34.59 -31.75 12.80
N THR A 399 -34.87 -31.95 14.09
CA THR A 399 -35.57 -30.96 14.93
C THR A 399 -34.99 -30.96 16.34
N ILE A 400 -35.13 -29.85 17.06
CA ILE A 400 -34.81 -29.80 18.49
C ILE A 400 -36.04 -30.26 19.27
N ASN A 401 -35.89 -31.30 20.07
CA ASN A 401 -36.98 -31.86 20.87
C ASN A 401 -37.29 -30.99 22.12
N ALA A 402 -38.32 -31.36 22.89
CA ALA A 402 -38.73 -30.62 24.09
C ALA A 402 -37.67 -30.59 25.22
N GLU A 403 -36.64 -31.44 25.14
CA GLU A 403 -35.51 -31.52 26.08
C GLU A 403 -34.29 -30.71 25.59
N GLY A 404 -34.39 -30.04 24.44
CA GLY A 404 -33.32 -29.21 23.88
C GLY A 404 -32.27 -30.00 23.10
N VAL A 405 -32.55 -31.26 22.73
CA VAL A 405 -31.61 -32.14 22.02
C VAL A 405 -31.95 -32.20 20.53
N LEU A 406 -30.92 -32.11 19.68
CA LEU A 406 -31.06 -32.27 18.23
C LEU A 406 -31.31 -33.74 17.89
N VAL A 407 -32.46 -34.02 17.28
CA VAL A 407 -32.84 -35.38 16.85
C VAL A 407 -33.10 -35.43 15.35
N ASP A 408 -32.80 -36.56 14.73
CA ASP A 408 -33.09 -36.81 13.31
C ASP A 408 -34.59 -37.11 13.07
N ALA A 409 -34.95 -37.41 11.82
CA ALA A 409 -36.34 -37.75 11.44
C ALA A 409 -36.87 -39.04 12.09
N SER A 410 -35.98 -39.89 12.62
CA SER A 410 -36.28 -41.13 13.34
C SER A 410 -36.41 -40.92 14.85
N GLY A 411 -35.99 -39.75 15.35
CA GLY A 411 -35.95 -39.42 16.78
C GLY A 411 -34.63 -39.78 17.47
N ASP A 412 -33.59 -40.15 16.71
CA ASP A 412 -32.27 -40.48 17.24
C ASP A 412 -31.43 -39.21 17.44
N GLU A 413 -30.69 -39.14 18.55
CA GLU A 413 -29.85 -37.99 18.90
C GLU A 413 -28.67 -37.81 17.92
N ILE A 414 -28.51 -36.59 17.41
CA ILE A 414 -27.39 -36.19 16.55
C ILE A 414 -26.32 -35.53 17.41
N GLN A 415 -25.16 -36.19 17.53
CA GLN A 415 -24.00 -35.59 18.18
C GLN A 415 -23.28 -34.64 17.23
N THR A 416 -23.26 -33.35 17.57
CA THR A 416 -22.63 -32.31 16.77
C THR A 416 -21.21 -31.96 17.21
N ALA A 417 -20.82 -32.36 18.42
CA ALA A 417 -19.52 -31.99 18.98
C ALA A 417 -18.35 -32.52 18.14
N GLY A 418 -17.48 -31.63 17.69
CA GLY A 418 -16.31 -31.97 16.88
C GLY A 418 -16.57 -32.11 15.38
N VAL A 419 -17.81 -31.84 14.93
CA VAL A 419 -18.14 -31.85 13.51
C VAL A 419 -17.54 -30.61 12.86
N LYS A 420 -16.65 -30.82 11.89
CA LYS A 420 -16.07 -29.74 11.09
C LYS A 420 -17.08 -29.23 10.06
N VAL A 421 -17.24 -27.93 10.03
CA VAL A 421 -18.16 -27.23 9.15
C VAL A 421 -17.45 -26.10 8.43
N LYS A 422 -17.93 -25.78 7.23
CA LYS A 422 -17.61 -24.53 6.55
C LYS A 422 -18.69 -23.52 6.91
N VAL A 423 -18.26 -22.39 7.46
CA VAL A 423 -19.10 -21.29 7.91
C VAL A 423 -19.08 -20.20 6.87
N LYS A 424 -20.25 -19.69 6.48
CA LYS A 424 -20.38 -18.51 5.64
C LYS A 424 -21.24 -17.47 6.35
N VAL A 425 -20.77 -16.23 6.36
CA VAL A 425 -21.48 -15.09 6.97
C VAL A 425 -21.51 -13.95 5.95
N PRO A 426 -22.70 -13.53 5.47
CA PRO A 426 -22.83 -12.39 4.56
C PRO A 426 -22.27 -11.11 5.19
N VAL A 427 -21.52 -10.31 4.41
CA VAL A 427 -20.88 -9.06 4.88
C VAL A 427 -21.92 -8.04 5.39
N GLU A 428 -23.09 -7.99 4.76
CA GLU A 428 -24.20 -7.10 5.13
C GLU A 428 -24.89 -7.49 6.45
N SER A 429 -24.62 -8.70 6.96
CA SER A 429 -25.28 -9.19 8.18
C SER A 429 -24.52 -8.86 9.45
N ILE A 430 -23.25 -8.50 9.35
CA ILE A 430 -22.38 -8.23 10.49
C ILE A 430 -22.48 -6.74 10.84
N THR A 431 -22.71 -6.42 12.11
CA THR A 431 -22.71 -5.04 12.61
C THR A 431 -21.65 -4.84 13.70
N MET A 432 -21.28 -3.58 13.96
CA MET A 432 -20.29 -3.22 14.99
C MET A 432 -20.93 -2.59 16.22
N SER A 433 -20.29 -2.80 17.36
CA SER A 433 -20.61 -2.13 18.62
C SER A 433 -19.34 -1.66 19.34
N ASP A 434 -19.47 -0.51 20.01
CA ASP A 434 -18.47 0.05 20.92
C ASP A 434 -18.45 -0.63 22.30
N ASP A 435 -19.49 -1.41 22.66
CA ASP A 435 -19.51 -2.22 23.88
C ASP A 435 -18.65 -3.48 23.72
N THR A 436 -17.37 -3.31 23.98
CA THR A 436 -16.39 -4.40 23.90
C THR A 436 -16.33 -5.24 25.17
N GLU A 437 -16.93 -4.79 26.28
CA GLU A 437 -16.87 -5.48 27.58
C GLU A 437 -18.08 -6.40 27.82
N ASN A 438 -19.25 -6.06 27.29
CA ASN A 438 -20.48 -6.82 27.52
C ASN A 438 -21.10 -7.31 26.20
N GLY A 439 -21.23 -8.63 26.05
CA GLY A 439 -21.91 -9.24 24.90
C GLY A 439 -21.29 -10.57 24.47
N GLU A 440 -21.94 -11.21 23.51
CA GLU A 440 -21.42 -12.38 22.78
C GLU A 440 -20.71 -11.93 21.49
N GLY A 441 -19.96 -12.82 20.84
CA GLY A 441 -19.18 -12.51 19.64
C GLY A 441 -17.71 -12.15 19.91
N ILE A 442 -17.03 -11.70 18.86
CA ILE A 442 -15.58 -11.44 18.87
C ILE A 442 -15.28 -9.96 18.74
N CYS A 443 -14.16 -9.52 19.32
CA CYS A 443 -13.67 -8.16 19.17
C CYS A 443 -12.42 -8.12 18.26
N GLY A 444 -12.25 -6.99 17.58
CA GLY A 444 -11.11 -6.73 16.72
C GLY A 444 -10.89 -5.25 16.51
N ASN A 445 -9.81 -4.92 15.80
CA ASN A 445 -9.51 -3.56 15.39
C ASN A 445 -9.91 -3.37 13.93
N ILE A 446 -10.51 -2.22 13.61
CA ILE A 446 -10.72 -1.81 12.22
C ILE A 446 -9.35 -1.55 11.59
N ILE A 447 -9.00 -2.32 10.55
CA ILE A 447 -7.72 -2.20 9.85
C ILE A 447 -7.85 -1.58 8.45
N SER A 448 -9.07 -1.46 7.95
CA SER A 448 -9.38 -0.83 6.67
C SER A 448 -10.82 -0.36 6.69
N LEU A 449 -11.09 0.79 6.07
CA LEU A 449 -12.42 1.27 5.76
C LEU A 449 -12.42 1.91 4.38
N ILE A 450 -13.41 1.59 3.56
CA ILE A 450 -13.55 2.12 2.19
C ILE A 450 -14.99 2.53 1.99
N TYR A 451 -15.23 3.77 1.59
CA TYR A 451 -16.59 4.23 1.29
C TYR A 451 -17.01 3.78 -0.11
N LYS A 452 -18.19 3.17 -0.21
CA LYS A 452 -18.77 2.59 -1.42
C LYS A 452 -20.01 3.35 -1.90
N GLY A 453 -20.00 4.68 -1.86
CA GLY A 453 -21.04 5.55 -2.41
C GLY A 453 -22.32 5.64 -1.59
N ASP A 454 -22.75 4.57 -0.92
CA ASP A 454 -23.94 4.51 -0.06
C ASP A 454 -23.65 3.92 1.34
N HIS A 455 -22.59 3.13 1.49
CA HIS A 455 -22.14 2.53 2.77
C HIS A 455 -20.60 2.48 2.87
N TYR A 456 -20.07 2.11 4.03
CA TYR A 456 -18.66 1.80 4.23
C TYR A 456 -18.43 0.29 4.25
N HIS A 457 -17.42 -0.17 3.54
CA HIS A 457 -16.86 -1.50 3.66
C HIS A 457 -15.71 -1.48 4.67
N TYR A 458 -15.83 -2.26 5.74
CA TYR A 458 -14.81 -2.38 6.77
C TYR A 458 -14.12 -3.75 6.71
N ILE A 459 -12.86 -3.75 7.12
CA ILE A 459 -12.14 -4.97 7.49
C ILE A 459 -11.77 -4.86 8.97
N VAL A 460 -12.29 -5.77 9.78
CA VAL A 460 -11.98 -5.87 11.22
C VAL A 460 -11.09 -7.08 11.44
N ARG A 461 -9.90 -6.83 11.99
CA ARG A 461 -8.94 -7.88 12.34
C ARG A 461 -9.05 -8.23 13.81
N THR A 462 -9.31 -9.49 14.08
CA THR A 462 -9.35 -10.04 15.43
C THR A 462 -7.93 -10.25 15.99
N LYS A 463 -7.83 -10.46 17.30
CA LYS A 463 -6.55 -10.74 17.97
C LYS A 463 -5.84 -11.99 17.43
N ASP A 464 -6.61 -12.94 16.91
CA ASP A 464 -6.09 -14.19 16.35
C ASP A 464 -5.83 -14.07 14.82
N GLU A 465 -5.73 -12.84 14.31
CA GLU A 465 -5.40 -12.50 12.92
C GLU A 465 -6.43 -12.98 11.88
N PHE A 466 -7.69 -13.17 12.30
CA PHE A 466 -8.81 -13.37 11.37
C PHE A 466 -9.37 -12.01 10.93
N ASP A 467 -9.52 -11.85 9.62
CA ASP A 467 -10.13 -10.67 8.99
C ASP A 467 -11.61 -10.92 8.72
N PHE A 468 -12.47 -10.03 9.20
CA PHE A 468 -13.90 -9.99 8.92
C PHE A 468 -14.23 -8.77 8.05
N HIS A 469 -14.88 -9.03 6.93
CA HIS A 469 -15.44 -8.04 6.01
C HIS A 469 -16.90 -7.74 6.38
N LEU A 470 -17.28 -6.47 6.40
CA LEU A 470 -18.64 -6.07 6.72
C LEU A 470 -19.02 -4.72 6.14
N HIS A 471 -20.32 -4.46 6.01
CA HIS A 471 -20.84 -3.18 5.55
C HIS A 471 -21.57 -2.46 6.68
N ASP A 472 -21.34 -1.15 6.82
CA ASP A 472 -22.06 -0.30 7.79
C ASP A 472 -22.25 1.10 7.18
N GLU A 473 -23.39 1.72 7.44
CA GLU A 473 -23.70 3.09 6.99
C GLU A 473 -23.00 4.13 7.87
N TYR A 474 -22.65 3.76 9.11
CA TYR A 474 -21.99 4.65 10.05
C TYR A 474 -20.48 4.69 9.83
N LEU A 475 -19.92 5.89 9.99
CA LEU A 475 -18.47 6.10 9.95
C LEU A 475 -17.83 5.72 11.29
N TRP A 476 -16.94 4.73 11.24
CA TRP A 476 -16.02 4.34 12.29
C TRP A 476 -14.59 4.77 11.91
N ASN A 477 -13.65 4.83 12.86
CA ASN A 477 -12.26 5.19 12.56
C ASN A 477 -11.36 3.96 12.47
N GLU A 478 -10.31 4.05 11.65
CA GLU A 478 -9.24 3.06 11.69
C GLU A 478 -8.64 2.95 13.09
N ASN A 479 -8.32 1.72 13.49
CA ASN A 479 -7.84 1.31 14.81
C ASN A 479 -8.87 1.33 15.93
N ASP A 480 -10.12 1.75 15.69
CA ASP A 480 -11.18 1.58 16.67
C ASP A 480 -11.30 0.08 17.03
N TYR A 481 -11.37 -0.19 18.34
CA TYR A 481 -11.55 -1.54 18.86
C TYR A 481 -13.04 -1.78 19.04
N VAL A 482 -13.59 -2.68 18.23
CA VAL A 482 -15.03 -2.90 18.08
C VAL A 482 -15.39 -4.36 18.32
N ARG A 483 -16.62 -4.59 18.76
CA ARG A 483 -17.23 -5.91 18.82
C ARG A 483 -18.01 -6.18 17.53
N LEU A 484 -17.79 -7.34 16.94
CA LEU A 484 -18.56 -7.85 15.81
C LEU A 484 -19.80 -8.60 16.31
N LEU A 485 -20.96 -8.12 15.90
CA LEU A 485 -22.26 -8.74 16.15
C LEU A 485 -22.67 -9.53 14.92
N ILE A 486 -22.71 -10.85 15.04
CA ILE A 486 -23.12 -11.77 13.97
C ILE A 486 -24.46 -12.38 14.34
N PRO A 487 -25.55 -12.04 13.62
CA PRO A 487 -26.86 -12.63 13.88
C PRO A 487 -26.87 -14.14 13.63
N LYS A 488 -27.46 -14.90 14.56
CA LYS A 488 -27.61 -16.36 14.46
C LYS A 488 -28.14 -16.82 13.09
N ASP A 489 -29.15 -16.14 12.56
CA ASP A 489 -29.86 -16.55 11.35
C ASP A 489 -29.07 -16.32 10.07
N SER A 490 -28.02 -15.49 10.11
CA SER A 490 -27.15 -15.19 8.96
C SER A 490 -25.97 -16.15 8.82
N ILE A 491 -25.72 -16.99 9.84
CA ILE A 491 -24.66 -18.00 9.79
C ILE A 491 -25.15 -19.19 8.95
N GLU A 492 -24.56 -19.35 7.78
CA GLU A 492 -24.79 -20.50 6.90
C GLU A 492 -23.72 -21.56 7.16
N LEU A 493 -24.17 -22.79 7.46
CA LEU A 493 -23.30 -23.92 7.73
C LEU A 493 -23.41 -24.97 6.63
N SER A 494 -22.27 -25.56 6.28
CA SER A 494 -22.19 -26.72 5.39
C SER A 494 -21.16 -27.71 5.93
N LEU A 495 -21.34 -29.00 5.69
CA LEU A 495 -20.37 -30.01 6.11
C LEU A 495 -19.09 -29.83 5.30
N ALA A 496 -17.92 -29.94 5.95
CA ALA A 496 -16.63 -29.67 5.31
C ALA A 496 -16.30 -30.61 4.13
N ASP A 497 -16.99 -31.75 4.00
CA ASP A 497 -16.79 -32.76 2.94
C ASP A 497 -17.71 -32.58 1.72
N GLU A 498 -18.63 -31.61 1.71
CA GLU A 498 -19.48 -31.29 0.56
C GLU A 498 -18.90 -30.10 -0.23
N ASN A 499 -18.38 -30.38 -1.43
CA ASN A 499 -17.84 -29.39 -2.38
C ASN A 499 -18.94 -28.71 -3.22
#